data_AF-A0AAD9X7H0-F1
#
_entry.id   AF-A0AAD9X7H0-F1
#
_cell.length_a   1.000
_cell.length_b   1.000
_cell.length_c   1.000
_cell.angle_alpha   90.00
_cell.angle_beta   90.00
_cell.angle_gamma   90.00
#
_symmetry.space_group_name_H-M   'P 1'
#
loop_
_entity.id
_entity.type
_entity.pdbx_description
1 polymer ?
#
loop_
_entity_poly.entity_id
_entity_poly.type
_entity_poly.pdbx_seq_one_letter_code
_entity_poly.pdbx_strand_id
1 'polypeptide(L)'
;MGELVALREGLLLADKLQLKISCVEMDACNVVAKVSNCLVDVGVSEFVFSDVMALFKVVEVQNCHSISKIGNWMAHNLVALAVSSKEVFMWQMFASVLFPLVFPCLL
;
A
#
# COMPACT_ATOMS: atom_id res chain seq x y z
N MET A 1 -10.11 1.03 7.52
CA MET A 1 -10.14 2.22 6.62
C MET A 1 -8.74 2.75 6.42
N GLY A 2 -7.95 2.90 7.50
CA GLY A 2 -6.53 3.30 7.41
C GLY A 2 -5.69 2.36 6.55
N GLU A 3 -5.98 1.06 6.55
CA GLU A 3 -5.29 0.04 5.76
C GLU A 3 -5.57 0.18 4.26
N LEU A 4 -6.81 0.52 3.90
CA LEU A 4 -7.21 0.77 2.50
C LEU A 4 -6.61 2.07 1.98
N VAL A 5 -6.53 3.11 2.82
CA VAL A 5 -5.84 4.36 2.49
C VAL A 5 -4.33 4.14 2.36
N ALA A 6 -3.71 3.39 3.27
CA ALA A 6 -2.29 3.05 3.17
C ALA A 6 -1.97 2.29 1.87
N LEU A 7 -2.84 1.35 1.48
CA LEU A 7 -2.73 0.66 0.20
C LEU A 7 -2.79 1.64 -0.98
N ARG A 8 -3.79 2.53 -0.99
CA ARG A 8 -3.95 3.57 -2.02
C ARG A 8 -2.69 4.43 -2.16
N GLU A 9 -2.16 4.95 -1.05
CA GLU A 9 -0.95 5.79 -1.07
C GLU A 9 0.28 5.02 -1.58
N GLY A 10 0.41 3.74 -1.20
CA GLY A 10 1.47 2.87 -1.72
C GLY A 10 1.40 2.68 -3.25
N LEU A 11 0.19 2.50 -3.79
CA LEU A 11 -0.01 2.37 -5.24
C LEU A 11 0.22 3.69 -5.99
N LEU A 12 -0.23 4.82 -5.43
CA LEU A 12 0.05 6.14 -6.01
C LEU A 12 1.55 6.43 -6.07
N LEU A 13 2.29 5.99 -5.05
CA LEU A 13 3.74 6.08 -5.05
C LEU A 13 4.34 5.19 -6.14
N ALA A 14 3.86 3.94 -6.27
CA ALA A 14 4.31 3.03 -7.31
C ALA A 14 4.07 3.61 -8.72
N ASP A 15 2.88 4.18 -8.98
CA ASP A 15 2.54 4.87 -10.23
C ASP A 15 3.46 6.06 -10.48
N LYS A 16 3.67 6.91 -9.47
CA LYS A 16 4.58 8.07 -9.56
C LYS A 16 6.02 7.65 -9.87
N LEU A 17 6.46 6.50 -9.37
CA LEU A 17 7.78 5.92 -9.63
C LEU A 17 7.81 5.04 -10.89
N GLN A 18 6.70 4.91 -11.62
CA GLN A 18 6.53 4.06 -12.80
C GLN A 18 6.89 2.59 -12.53
N LEU A 19 6.62 2.12 -11.31
CA LEU A 19 6.85 0.74 -10.91
C LEU A 19 5.65 -0.13 -11.31
N LYS A 20 5.97 -1.29 -11.91
CA LYS A 20 5.03 -2.39 -12.10
C LYS A 20 5.09 -3.29 -10.87
N ILE A 21 3.95 -3.51 -10.24
CA ILE A 21 3.86 -4.28 -8.99
C ILE A 21 3.21 -5.60 -9.32
N SER A 22 3.94 -6.71 -9.31
CA SER A 22 3.34 -8.02 -9.59
C SER A 22 2.45 -8.52 -8.45
N CYS A 23 2.78 -8.16 -7.21
CA CYS A 23 2.13 -8.67 -6.01
C CYS A 23 2.05 -7.60 -4.92
N VAL A 24 0.91 -7.53 -4.24
CA VAL A 24 0.69 -6.73 -3.04
C VAL A 24 0.53 -7.65 -1.83
N GLU A 25 1.32 -7.40 -0.79
CA GLU A 25 1.29 -8.15 0.46
C GLU A 25 0.79 -7.27 1.61
N MET A 26 -0.18 -7.77 2.37
CA MET A 26 -0.76 -7.02 3.51
C MET A 26 -1.09 -7.96 4.66
N ASP A 27 -1.03 -7.51 5.91
CA ASP A 27 -1.54 -8.29 7.06
C ASP A 27 -3.02 -8.02 7.36
N ALA A 28 -3.64 -7.08 6.65
CA ALA A 28 -5.06 -6.76 6.76
C ALA A 28 -5.93 -7.72 5.92
N CYS A 29 -6.19 -8.94 6.44
CA CYS A 29 -6.97 -9.97 5.74
C CYS A 29 -8.33 -9.48 5.23
N ASN A 30 -8.98 -8.55 5.95
CA ASN A 30 -10.25 -7.96 5.52
C ASN A 30 -10.11 -7.12 4.24
N VAL A 31 -9.02 -6.38 4.08
CA VAL A 31 -8.77 -5.57 2.88
C VAL A 31 -8.41 -6.48 1.72
N VAL A 32 -7.55 -7.48 1.95
CA VAL A 32 -7.20 -8.49 0.95
C VAL A 32 -8.46 -9.19 0.44
N ALA A 33 -9.30 -9.69 1.34
CA ALA A 33 -10.56 -10.35 0.96
C ALA A 33 -11.49 -9.42 0.17
N LYS A 34 -11.57 -8.12 0.53
CA LYS A 34 -12.37 -7.15 -0.20
C LYS A 34 -11.87 -6.93 -1.63
N VAL A 35 -10.57 -6.68 -1.77
CA VAL A 35 -9.93 -6.39 -3.07
C VAL A 35 -9.98 -7.61 -3.98
N SER A 36 -9.59 -8.78 -3.46
CA SER A 36 -9.53 -10.01 -4.26
C SER A 36 -10.91 -10.48 -4.72
N ASN A 37 -11.96 -10.25 -3.93
CA ASN A 37 -13.34 -10.61 -4.29
C ASN A 37 -14.13 -9.46 -4.95
N CYS A 38 -13.49 -8.30 -5.19
CA CYS A 38 -14.17 -7.10 -5.68
C CYS A 38 -15.43 -6.72 -4.88
N LEU A 39 -15.40 -6.91 -3.55
CA LEU A 39 -16.52 -6.60 -2.67
C LEU A 39 -16.58 -5.10 -2.46
N VAL A 40 -17.47 -4.45 -3.21
CA VAL A 40 -17.73 -3.01 -3.13
C VAL A 40 -18.19 -2.65 -1.72
N ASP A 41 -17.51 -1.67 -1.13
CA ASP A 41 -17.88 -1.11 0.17
C ASP A 41 -18.99 -0.07 -0.01
N VAL A 42 -19.85 0.12 1.00
CA VAL A 42 -20.96 1.10 0.92
C VAL A 42 -20.55 2.39 1.65
N GLY A 43 -20.68 3.53 0.99
CA GLY A 43 -20.44 4.86 1.58
C GLY A 43 -19.07 5.44 1.23
N VAL A 44 -18.48 6.25 2.13
CA VAL A 44 -17.24 7.01 1.84
C VAL A 44 -16.05 6.09 1.49
N SER A 45 -16.05 4.84 1.96
CA SER A 45 -15.06 3.82 1.62
C SER A 45 -15.13 3.35 0.17
N GLU A 46 -16.27 3.53 -0.50
CA GLU A 46 -16.46 3.16 -1.91
C GLU A 46 -15.50 3.93 -2.82
N PHE A 47 -15.37 5.25 -2.62
CA PHE A 47 -14.47 6.08 -3.42
C PHE A 47 -13.01 5.64 -3.31
N VAL A 48 -12.55 5.34 -2.10
CA VAL A 48 -11.18 4.86 -1.85
C VAL A 48 -10.99 3.49 -2.47
N PHE A 49 -11.99 2.60 -2.36
CA PHE A 49 -11.93 1.27 -2.95
C PHE A 49 -11.88 1.32 -4.48
N SER A 50 -12.73 2.12 -5.12
CA SER A 50 -12.72 2.31 -6.58
C SER A 50 -11.38 2.85 -7.07
N ASP A 51 -10.79 3.81 -6.35
CA ASP A 51 -9.49 4.37 -6.68
C ASP A 51 -8.38 3.31 -6.55
N VAL A 52 -8.39 2.51 -5.48
CA VAL A 52 -7.47 1.36 -5.32
C VAL A 52 -7.59 0.38 -6.48
N MET A 53 -8.82 0.01 -6.87
CA MET A 53 -9.03 -0.92 -7.99
C MET A 53 -8.59 -0.33 -9.35
N ALA A 54 -8.71 0.98 -9.54
CA ALA A 54 -8.19 1.66 -10.72
C ALA A 54 -6.66 1.63 -10.71
N LEU A 55 -6.03 1.96 -9.59
CA LEU A 55 -4.58 1.95 -9.41
C LEU A 55 -3.99 0.56 -9.59
N PHE A 56 -4.65 -0.50 -9.12
CA PHE A 56 -4.26 -1.89 -9.37
C PHE A 56 -4.07 -2.15 -10.87
N LYS A 57 -4.92 -1.59 -11.73
CA LYS A 57 -4.79 -1.73 -13.19
C LYS A 57 -3.65 -0.88 -13.74
N VAL A 58 -3.48 0.34 -13.23
CA VAL A 58 -2.42 1.28 -13.67
C VAL A 58 -1.03 0.71 -13.39
N VAL A 59 -0.81 0.18 -12.19
CA VAL A 59 0.49 -0.38 -11.77
C VAL A 59 0.62 -1.88 -12.00
N GLU A 60 -0.30 -2.48 -12.76
CA GLU A 60 -0.30 -3.89 -13.18
C GLU A 60 -0.25 -4.92 -12.03
N VAL A 61 -0.96 -4.64 -10.93
CA VAL A 61 -1.12 -5.58 -9.80
C VAL A 61 -1.86 -6.83 -10.25
N GLN A 62 -1.17 -7.96 -10.20
CA GLN A 62 -1.74 -9.26 -10.57
C GLN A 62 -2.39 -9.94 -9.36
N ASN A 63 -1.72 -9.88 -8.21
CA ASN A 63 -2.14 -10.59 -7.01
C ASN A 63 -2.11 -9.68 -5.78
N CYS A 64 -3.09 -9.87 -4.89
CA CYS A 64 -3.07 -9.32 -3.53
C CYS A 64 -3.33 -10.45 -2.55
N HIS A 65 -2.43 -10.64 -1.58
CA HIS A 65 -2.56 -11.73 -0.62
C HIS A 65 -2.19 -11.30 0.80
N SER A 66 -2.71 -12.06 1.75
CA SER A 66 -2.48 -11.80 3.16
C SER A 66 -1.17 -12.44 3.63
N ILE A 67 -0.34 -11.67 4.33
CA ILE A 67 0.85 -12.16 5.04
C ILE A 67 0.66 -12.01 6.54
N SER A 68 1.49 -12.70 7.34
CA SER A 68 1.46 -12.52 8.79
C SER A 68 1.93 -11.12 9.18
N LYS A 69 1.51 -10.62 10.35
CA LYS A 69 2.03 -9.36 10.92
C LYS A 69 3.55 -9.34 11.02
N ILE A 70 4.16 -10.49 11.34
CA ILE A 70 5.62 -10.65 11.39
C ILE A 70 6.22 -10.51 9.99
N GLY A 71 5.56 -11.06 8.96
CA GLY A 71 5.96 -10.83 7.56
C GLY A 71 5.86 -9.35 7.17
N ASN A 72 4.85 -8.64 7.68
CA ASN A 72 4.64 -7.22 7.43
C ASN A 72 5.41 -6.27 8.37
N TRP A 73 6.43 -6.78 9.09
CA TRP A 73 7.15 -6.02 10.12
C TRP A 73 7.75 -4.71 9.60
N MET A 74 8.17 -4.68 8.34
CA MET A 74 8.77 -3.51 7.71
C MET A 74 7.76 -2.37 7.56
N ALA A 75 6.54 -2.66 7.10
CA ALA A 75 5.49 -1.65 7.02
C ALA A 75 5.11 -1.12 8.40
N HIS A 76 5.04 -2.00 9.42
CA HIS A 76 4.79 -1.61 10.80
C HIS A 76 5.88 -0.68 11.35
N ASN A 77 7.16 -0.98 11.07
CA ASN A 77 8.27 -0.13 11.47
C ASN A 77 8.24 1.24 10.77
N LEU A 78 7.91 1.28 9.48
CA LEU A 78 7.76 2.54 8.76
C LEU A 78 6.64 3.41 9.35
N VAL A 79 5.50 2.81 9.68
CA VAL A 79 4.40 3.52 10.36
C VAL A 79 4.84 4.00 11.74
N ALA A 80 5.54 3.17 12.52
CA ALA A 80 6.04 3.56 13.84
C ALA A 80 7.05 4.72 13.78
N LEU A 81 7.92 4.73 12.77
CA LEU A 81 8.86 5.83 12.51
C LEU A 81 8.10 7.11 12.11
N ALA A 82 7.12 7.00 11.22
CA ALA A 82 6.30 8.14 10.81
C ALA A 82 5.53 8.75 12.00
N VAL A 83 4.96 7.93 12.87
CA VAL A 83 4.22 8.37 14.06
C VAL A 83 5.14 8.98 15.11
N SER A 84 6.33 8.41 15.33
CA SER A 84 7.28 8.90 16.32
C SER A 84 8.01 10.17 15.89
N SER A 85 8.09 10.46 14.59
CA SER A 85 8.79 11.61 14.04
C SER A 85 8.21 12.97 14.43
N LYS A 86 6.97 13.07 14.95
CA LYS A 86 6.25 14.30 15.38
C LYS A 86 6.20 15.48 14.39
N GLU A 87 6.90 15.47 13.26
CA GLU A 87 6.87 16.49 12.23
C GLU A 87 5.99 16.05 11.05
N VAL A 88 4.93 16.83 10.84
CA VAL A 88 3.80 16.60 9.92
C VAL A 88 4.18 16.65 8.43
N PHE A 89 5.46 16.68 8.06
CA PHE A 89 5.89 16.96 6.68
C PHE A 89 6.64 15.83 5.94
N MET A 90 6.86 14.66 6.55
CA MET A 90 7.74 13.63 5.96
C MET A 90 7.13 12.75 4.86
N TRP A 91 5.82 12.78 4.61
CA TRP A 91 5.21 11.92 3.57
C TRP A 91 5.79 12.17 2.16
N GLN A 92 6.22 13.40 1.84
CA GLN A 92 6.87 13.71 0.56
C GLN A 92 8.33 13.21 0.49
N MET A 93 9.00 13.06 1.63
CA MET A 93 10.42 12.67 1.70
C MET A 93 10.59 11.13 1.75
N PHE A 94 9.64 10.41 2.36
CA PHE A 94 9.62 8.93 2.32
C PHE A 94 9.46 8.37 0.90
N ALA A 95 8.69 9.06 0.06
CA ALA A 95 8.51 8.73 -1.36
C ALA A 95 9.79 8.89 -2.21
N SER A 96 10.73 9.75 -1.78
CA SER A 96 11.87 10.19 -2.60
C SER A 96 13.23 9.68 -2.14
N VAL A 97 13.39 9.28 -0.87
CA VAL A 97 14.73 8.95 -0.32
C VAL A 97 14.88 7.51 0.18
N LEU A 98 13.82 6.85 0.68
CA LEU A 98 13.97 5.57 1.39
C LEU A 98 13.58 4.31 0.59
N PHE A 99 12.71 4.41 -0.42
CA PHE A 99 12.34 3.24 -1.24
C PHE A 99 13.43 2.73 -2.19
N PRO A 100 14.37 3.54 -2.72
CA PRO A 100 15.49 3.00 -3.52
C PRO A 100 16.47 2.14 -2.72
N LEU A 101 16.46 2.21 -1.38
CA LEU A 101 17.38 1.46 -0.52
C LEU A 101 16.81 0.12 -0.01
N VAL A 102 15.51 -0.12 -0.20
CA VAL A 102 14.78 -1.26 0.38
C VAL A 102 14.43 -2.33 -0.67
N PHE A 103 14.59 -2.02 -1.96
CA PHE A 103 14.36 -2.94 -3.07
C PHE A 103 15.64 -3.51 -3.75
N PRO A 104 16.62 -4.09 -3.05
CA PRO A 104 17.64 -4.88 -3.74
C PRO A 104 17.27 -6.37 -3.94
N CYS A 105 16.06 -6.84 -3.57
CA CYS A 105 15.77 -8.29 -3.57
C CYS A 105 14.66 -8.78 -4.52
N LEU A 106 14.19 -7.98 -5.47
CA LEU A 106 13.30 -8.44 -6.54
C LEU A 106 13.82 -7.97 -7.91
N LEU A 107 14.97 -8.52 -8.29
CA LEU A 107 15.45 -8.67 -9.67
C LEU A 107 15.84 -10.13 -9.88
#